data_AF-A0A8X6QJG0-F1
#
_entry.id   AF-A0A8X6QJG0-F1
#
_cell.length_a   1.000
_cell.length_b   1.000
_cell.length_c   1.000
_cell.angle_alpha   90.00
_cell.angle_beta   90.00
_cell.angle_gamma   90.00
#
_symmetry.space_group_name_H-M   'P 1'
#
loop_
_entity.id
_entity.type
_entity.pdbx_description
1 polymer ?
#
loop_
_entity_poly.entity_id
_entity_poly.type
_entity_poly.pdbx_seq_one_letter_code
_entity_poly.pdbx_strand_id
1 'polypeptide(L)'
;MISALSQDIKEKILVKNLYAFLTIILSYVLFTTWLGPRMMKNRKPFQLKNLMIGYNFALSAINLYLSINYYRILRTYWKDRCGFKSSSAYDKYWKEDAYLFWVLYLVKYVELMDT
;
A
#
# COMPACT_ATOMS: atom_id res chain seq x y z
N MET A 1 22.25 -6.11 -9.24
CA MET A 1 20.87 -6.51 -9.60
C MET A 1 19.84 -5.95 -8.60
N ILE A 2 20.12 -5.92 -7.29
CA ILE A 2 19.30 -5.16 -6.32
C ILE A 2 19.19 -3.66 -6.67
N SER A 3 20.30 -3.04 -7.11
CA SER A 3 20.31 -1.63 -7.53
C SER A 3 19.23 -1.32 -8.57
N ALA A 4 19.10 -2.18 -9.59
CA ALA A 4 18.13 -2.03 -10.68
C ALA A 4 16.67 -2.19 -10.21
N LEU A 5 16.35 -3.13 -9.32
CA LEU A 5 14.98 -3.25 -8.79
C LEU A 5 14.64 -2.09 -7.84
N SER A 6 15.60 -1.67 -7.00
CA SER A 6 15.41 -0.50 -6.15
C SER A 6 15.20 0.76 -6.98
N GLN A 7 15.85 0.85 -8.15
CA GLN A 7 15.65 1.92 -9.12
C GLN A 7 14.26 1.84 -9.76
N ASP A 8 13.79 0.65 -10.19
CA ASP A 8 12.45 0.51 -10.78
C ASP A 8 11.33 0.96 -9.84
N ILE A 9 11.44 0.65 -8.54
CA ILE A 9 10.44 1.10 -7.54
C ILE A 9 10.57 2.59 -7.27
N LYS A 10 11.79 3.14 -7.23
CA LYS A 10 12.04 4.57 -7.06
C LYS A 10 11.56 5.40 -8.26
N GLU A 11 11.52 4.83 -9.45
CA GLU A 11 11.02 5.49 -10.65
C GLU A 11 9.49 5.54 -10.72
N LYS A 12 8.77 4.80 -9.87
CA LYS A 12 7.31 4.86 -9.83
C LYS A 12 6.87 6.24 -9.37
N ILE A 13 5.96 6.85 -10.14
CA ILE A 13 5.55 8.27 -9.99
C ILE A 13 5.14 8.60 -8.55
N LEU A 14 4.39 7.71 -7.91
CA LEU A 14 3.91 7.90 -6.53
C LEU A 14 5.05 7.91 -5.49
N VAL A 15 6.11 7.14 -5.72
CA VAL A 15 7.27 7.06 -4.81
C VAL A 15 8.28 8.17 -5.12
N LYS A 16 8.48 8.49 -6.39
CA LYS A 16 9.44 9.50 -6.84
C LYS A 16 9.04 10.91 -6.44
N ASN A 17 7.75 11.22 -6.55
CA ASN A 17 7.27 12.58 -6.51
C ASN A 17 6.55 12.88 -5.18
N LEU A 18 7.28 13.50 -4.26
CA LEU A 18 6.73 13.95 -2.98
C LEU A 18 5.53 14.88 -3.17
N TYR A 19 5.55 15.74 -4.20
CA TYR A 19 4.42 16.63 -4.49
C TYR A 19 3.18 15.84 -4.92
N ALA A 20 3.33 14.74 -5.67
CA ALA A 20 2.18 13.90 -6.03
C ALA A 20 1.52 13.32 -4.78
N PHE A 21 2.29 12.77 -3.84
CA PHE A 21 1.78 12.31 -2.54
C PHE A 21 1.06 13.44 -1.78
N LEU A 22 1.72 14.60 -1.61
CA LEU A 22 1.15 15.73 -0.89
C LEU A 22 -0.17 16.21 -1.52
N THR A 23 -0.23 16.31 -2.84
CA THR A 23 -1.45 16.73 -3.55
C THR A 23 -2.60 15.74 -3.39
N ILE A 24 -2.33 14.42 -3.41
CA ILE A 24 -3.34 13.40 -3.19
C ILE A 24 -3.90 13.52 -1.78
N ILE A 25 -3.05 13.59 -0.75
CA ILE A 25 -3.50 13.67 0.65
C ILE A 25 -4.24 14.98 0.92
N LEU A 26 -3.72 16.11 0.43
CA LEU A 26 -4.32 17.41 0.66
C LEU A 26 -5.69 17.52 -0.04
N SER A 27 -5.79 17.03 -1.28
CA SER A 27 -7.07 17.00 -2.00
C SER A 27 -8.07 16.06 -1.34
N TYR A 28 -7.62 14.89 -0.86
CA TYR A 28 -8.43 13.96 -0.09
C TYR A 28 -8.98 14.58 1.21
N VAL A 29 -8.14 15.21 2.03
CA VAL A 29 -8.57 15.85 3.28
C VAL A 29 -9.57 16.97 2.99
N LEU A 30 -9.31 17.81 2.00
CA LEU A 30 -10.24 18.88 1.60
C LEU A 30 -11.57 18.30 1.09
N PHE A 31 -11.52 17.18 0.38
CA PHE A 31 -12.71 16.49 -0.11
C PHE A 31 -13.53 15.90 1.03
N THR A 32 -12.95 15.11 1.93
CA THR A 32 -13.70 14.40 2.99
C THR A 32 -14.17 15.33 4.11
N THR A 33 -13.40 16.37 4.45
CA THR A 33 -13.75 17.24 5.58
C THR A 33 -14.66 18.41 5.20
N TRP A 34 -14.52 18.95 3.98
CA TRP A 34 -15.22 20.16 3.56
C TRP A 34 -16.18 19.92 2.40
N LEU A 35 -15.68 19.43 1.26
CA LEU A 35 -16.47 19.36 0.04
C LEU A 35 -17.58 18.30 0.14
N GLY A 36 -17.24 17.10 0.60
CA GLY A 36 -18.12 15.96 0.77
C GLY A 36 -19.32 16.29 1.67
N PRO A 37 -19.11 16.70 2.94
CA PRO A 37 -20.20 17.06 3.84
C PRO A 37 -21.10 18.18 3.28
N ARG A 38 -20.50 19.17 2.60
CA ARG A 38 -21.25 20.28 1.99
C ARG A 38 -22.11 19.81 0.82
N MET A 39 -21.61 18.89 0.00
CA MET A 39 -22.37 18.27 -1.10
C MET A 39 -23.46 17.32 -0.60
N MET A 40 -23.24 16.66 0.54
CA MET A 40 -24.19 15.71 1.13
C MET A 40 -25.26 16.36 2.01
N LYS A 41 -25.09 17.62 2.44
CA LYS A 41 -25.96 18.31 3.42
C LYS A 41 -27.46 18.22 3.14
N ASN A 42 -27.87 18.26 1.87
CA ASN A 42 -29.29 18.24 1.45
C ASN A 42 -29.62 17.00 0.59
N ARG A 43 -28.81 15.93 0.68
CA ARG A 43 -28.98 14.70 -0.10
C ARG A 43 -29.20 13.53 0.85
N LYS A 44 -30.02 12.56 0.44
CA LYS A 44 -30.17 11.28 1.16
C LYS A 44 -28.86 10.48 1.05
N PRO A 45 -28.49 9.69 2.07
CA PRO A 45 -27.28 8.87 2.03
C PRO A 45 -27.33 7.85 0.88
N PHE A 46 -26.19 7.62 0.25
CA PHE A 46 -26.05 6.63 -0.82
C PHE A 46 -26.14 5.21 -0.25
N GLN A 47 -26.89 4.33 -0.92
CA GLN A 47 -26.94 2.91 -0.57
C GLN A 47 -25.76 2.17 -1.20
N LEU A 48 -24.61 2.17 -0.52
CA LEU A 48 -23.37 1.57 -1.00
C LEU A 48 -23.09 0.20 -0.38
N LYS A 49 -24.09 -0.47 0.21
CA LYS A 49 -23.91 -1.70 0.99
C LYS A 49 -23.13 -2.78 0.23
N ASN A 50 -23.59 -3.13 -0.98
CA ASN A 50 -22.95 -4.20 -1.75
C ASN A 50 -21.55 -3.81 -2.23
N LEU A 51 -21.35 -2.53 -2.55
CA LEU A 51 -20.05 -1.98 -2.93
C LEU A 51 -19.07 -2.08 -1.75
N MET A 52 -19.48 -1.64 -0.56
CA MET A 52 -18.66 -1.74 0.65
C MET A 52 -18.33 -3.17 1.05
N ILE A 53 -19.27 -4.11 0.88
CA ILE A 53 -19.00 -5.54 1.13
C ILE A 53 -17.92 -6.04 0.16
N GLY A 54 -18.06 -5.78 -1.14
CA GLY A 54 -17.07 -6.20 -2.14
C GLY A 54 -15.70 -5.56 -1.92
N TYR A 55 -15.69 -4.27 -1.60
CA TYR A 55 -14.47 -3.52 -1.27
C TYR A 55 -13.75 -4.13 -0.05
N ASN A 56 -14.44 -4.31 1.08
CA ASN A 56 -13.84 -4.84 2.29
C ASN A 56 -13.35 -6.28 2.11
N PHE A 57 -14.08 -7.09 1.35
CA PHE A 57 -13.66 -8.45 1.01
C PHE A 57 -12.38 -8.46 0.18
N ALA A 58 -12.30 -7.63 -0.87
CA ALA A 58 -11.11 -7.50 -1.70
C ALA A 58 -9.91 -6.99 -0.89
N LEU A 59 -10.11 -5.96 -0.07
CA LEU A 59 -9.07 -5.40 0.79
C LEU A 59 -8.57 -6.42 1.82
N SER A 60 -9.48 -7.17 2.44
CA SER A 60 -9.14 -8.26 3.37
C SER A 60 -8.34 -9.38 2.68
N ALA A 61 -8.72 -9.77 1.46
CA ALA A 61 -7.99 -10.77 0.69
C ALA A 61 -6.56 -10.31 0.34
N ILE A 62 -6.39 -9.04 -0.05
CA ILE A 62 -5.06 -8.45 -0.31
C ILE A 62 -4.22 -8.40 0.97
N ASN A 63 -4.80 -7.96 2.08
CA ASN A 63 -4.11 -7.90 3.37
C ASN A 63 -3.70 -9.29 3.87
N LEU A 64 -4.55 -10.31 3.67
CA LEU A 64 -4.21 -11.70 3.96
C LEU A 64 -3.04 -12.19 3.10
N TYR A 65 -3.08 -11.91 1.79
CA TYR A 65 -1.98 -12.24 0.87
C TYR A 65 -0.65 -11.59 1.33
N LEU A 66 -0.66 -10.29 1.63
CA LEU A 66 0.53 -9.58 2.11
C LEU A 66 1.04 -10.20 3.42
N SER A 67 0.15 -10.44 4.38
CA SER A 67 0.50 -11.00 5.69
C SER A 67 1.14 -12.38 5.59
N ILE A 68 0.61 -13.27 4.75
CA ILE A 68 1.18 -14.61 4.51
C ILE A 68 2.58 -14.50 3.91
N ASN A 69 2.78 -13.62 2.92
CA ASN A 69 4.09 -13.46 2.28
C ASN A 69 5.13 -12.84 3.21
N TYR A 70 4.77 -11.82 3.99
CA TYR A 70 5.66 -11.24 5.01
C TYR A 70 5.99 -12.26 6.10
N TYR A 71 5.02 -13.04 6.57
CA TYR A 71 5.28 -14.12 7.53
C TYR A 71 6.24 -15.17 6.96
N ARG A 72 6.07 -15.57 5.69
CA ARG A 72 6.99 -16.49 4.99
C ARG A 72 8.41 -15.94 4.98
N ILE A 73 8.57 -14.70 4.54
CA ILE A 73 9.86 -14.00 4.50
C ILE A 73 10.50 -13.97 5.89
N LEU A 74 9.76 -13.53 6.90
CA LEU A 74 10.24 -13.45 8.27
C LEU A 74 10.72 -14.81 8.79
N ARG A 75 9.94 -15.87 8.56
CA ARG A 75 10.29 -17.24 8.97
C ARG A 75 11.54 -17.75 8.25
N THR A 76 11.65 -17.52 6.95
CA THR A 76 12.77 -18.01 6.12
C THR A 76 14.08 -17.35 6.54
N TYR A 77 14.08 -16.05 6.81
CA TYR A 77 15.30 -15.28 7.08
C TYR A 77 15.54 -14.97 8.57
N TRP A 78 14.74 -15.56 9.46
CA TRP A 78 14.81 -15.31 10.92
C TRP A 78 16.20 -15.57 11.53
N LYS A 79 16.94 -16.53 10.97
CA LYS A 79 18.27 -16.92 11.48
C LYS A 79 19.40 -16.02 10.99
N ASP A 80 19.19 -15.30 9.90
CA ASP A 80 20.25 -14.53 9.22
C ASP A 80 20.33 -13.06 9.70
N ARG A 81 19.68 -12.71 10.81
CA ARG A 81 19.54 -11.33 11.30
C ARG A 81 20.86 -10.57 11.48
N CYS A 82 21.91 -11.24 11.97
CA CYS A 82 23.20 -10.59 12.29
C CYS A 82 24.21 -10.59 11.13
N GLY A 83 23.88 -11.21 9.99
CA GLY A 83 24.79 -11.35 8.82
C GLY A 83 24.06 -11.28 7.49
N PHE A 84 22.88 -10.66 7.47
CA PHE A 84 21.94 -10.78 6.36
C PHE A 84 22.50 -10.25 5.03
N LYS A 85 23.26 -9.15 5.08
CA LYS A 85 23.84 -8.49 3.90
C LYS A 85 24.91 -9.34 3.21
N SER A 86 25.58 -10.23 3.94
CA SER A 86 26.57 -11.17 3.39
C SER A 86 25.95 -12.51 2.97
N SER A 87 24.66 -12.74 3.24
CA SER A 87 23.96 -13.96 2.84
C SER A 87 23.74 -13.97 1.32
N SER A 88 23.92 -15.13 0.69
CA SER A 88 23.55 -15.35 -0.71
C SER A 88 22.04 -15.14 -0.98
N ALA A 89 21.22 -15.11 0.08
CA ALA A 89 19.80 -14.86 -0.01
C ALA A 89 19.40 -13.38 0.02
N TYR A 90 20.34 -12.46 0.24
CA TYR A 90 20.10 -11.01 0.34
C TYR A 90 19.42 -10.44 -0.91
N ASP A 91 19.94 -10.75 -2.10
CA ASP A 91 19.39 -10.30 -3.38
C ASP A 91 17.97 -10.81 -3.62
N LYS A 92 17.68 -12.05 -3.21
CA LYS A 92 16.35 -12.63 -3.39
C LYS A 92 15.34 -12.00 -2.44
N TYR A 93 15.70 -11.85 -1.18
CA TYR A 93 14.86 -11.20 -0.17
C TYR A 93 14.50 -9.78 -0.58
N TRP A 94 15.49 -8.96 -0.93
CA TRP A 94 15.24 -7.55 -1.25
C TRP A 94 14.30 -7.41 -2.44
N LYS A 95 14.34 -8.36 -3.38
CA LYS A 95 13.41 -8.36 -4.50
C LYS A 95 11.98 -8.69 -4.11
N GLU A 96 11.79 -9.74 -3.31
CA GLU A 96 10.47 -10.12 -2.82
C GLU A 96 9.88 -9.04 -1.90
N ASP A 97 10.68 -8.52 -0.97
CA ASP A 97 10.28 -7.51 0.01
C ASP A 97 9.89 -6.19 -0.67
N ALA A 98 10.70 -5.69 -1.61
CA ALA A 98 10.42 -4.43 -2.28
C ALA A 98 9.14 -4.49 -3.14
N TYR A 99 8.84 -5.65 -3.76
CA TYR A 99 7.56 -5.86 -4.45
C TYR A 99 6.37 -5.85 -3.49
N LEU A 100 6.45 -6.58 -2.37
CA LEU A 100 5.39 -6.60 -1.37
C LEU A 100 5.19 -5.22 -0.72
N PHE A 101 6.27 -4.48 -0.50
CA PHE A 101 6.24 -3.12 0.00
C PHE A 101 5.56 -2.17 -0.99
N TRP A 102 5.84 -2.31 -2.29
CA TRP A 102 5.14 -1.54 -3.32
C TRP A 102 3.63 -1.82 -3.34
N VAL A 103 3.22 -3.09 -3.24
CA VAL A 103 1.79 -3.45 -3.17
C VAL A 103 1.16 -2.88 -1.90
N LEU A 104 1.81 -3.02 -0.74
CA LEU A 104 1.35 -2.45 0.53
C LEU A 104 1.20 -0.92 0.44
N TYR A 105 2.16 -0.25 -0.19
CA TYR A 105 2.13 1.19 -0.41
C TYR A 105 0.90 1.62 -1.24
N LEU A 106 0.56 0.87 -2.30
CA LEU A 106 -0.67 1.12 -3.07
C LEU A 106 -1.94 0.89 -2.26
N VAL A 107 -1.97 -0.17 -1.44
CA VAL A 107 -3.11 -0.46 -0.56
C VAL A 107 -3.41 0.71 0.37
N LYS A 108 -2.40 1.43 0.86
CA LYS A 108 -2.61 2.64 1.69
C LYS A 108 -3.33 3.77 0.99
N TYR A 109 -3.22 3.89 -0.32
CA TYR A 109 -4.04 4.85 -1.08
C TYR A 109 -5.45 4.35 -1.29
N VAL A 110 -5.65 3.05 -1.48
CA VAL A 110 -6.98 2.44 -1.62
C VAL A 110 -7.77 2.56 -0.30
N GLU A 111 -7.11 2.39 0.84
CA GLU A 111 -7.70 2.58 2.18
C GLU A 111 -8.23 4.01 2.41
N LEU A 112 -7.78 5.01 1.65
CA LEU A 112 -8.36 6.35 1.73
C LEU A 112 -9.84 6.35 1.32
N MET A 113 -10.31 5.36 0.56
CA MET A 113 -11.72 5.25 0.17
C MET A 113 -12.65 4.90 1.33
N ASP A 114 -12.13 4.54 2.51
CA ASP A 114 -12.92 4.22 3.70
C ASP A 114 -13.61 5.44 4.34
N THR A 115 -13.14 6.66 4.04
CA THR A 115 -13.61 7.90 4.67
C THR A 115 -14.49 8.71 3.72
#